data_AF-A0A0F8HEE2-F1
#
_entry.id   AF-A0A0F8HEE2-F1
#
_cell.length_a   1.000
_cell.length_b   1.000
_cell.length_c   1.000
_cell.angle_alpha   90.00
_cell.angle_beta   90.00
_cell.angle_gamma   90.00
#
_symmetry.space_group_name_H-M   'P 1'
#
loop_
_entity.id
_entity.type
_entity.pdbx_description
1 polymer ?
#
loop_
_entity_poly.entity_id
_entity_poly.type
_entity_poly.pdbx_seq_one_letter_code
_entity_poly.pdbx_strand_id
1 'polypeptide(L)'
;MALIPPVSAVEVQQNITEKENQDNISVPDPWFEKGDELNRLSGDERRALAEQNETVRKMIEEDLKVKPVQIESLKDLENLPTNYPEDIKKAVIENFTSRNISQQTSTKATTTTNTVNVWIVADEEYRSTFGNNWQTQAYNTIENADNAFYNDHNIDFVVGKYSIWDSNDNTDDVVLLLNEAKSETGWNSNHQGMDMLAVFSDQGLSNRGYSEYLTGAWIMQHQITSGWDWHVAQHEASHSYDCRDHGYAGPTCIMTYTFMMSTDNWCSNCDQIIETNRNIF
;
A
#
# COMPACT_ATOMS: atom_id res chain seq x y z
N MET A 1 -57.44 -38.41 -40.41
CA MET A 1 -56.57 -38.79 -41.54
C MET A 1 -56.51 -37.63 -42.51
N ALA A 2 -55.48 -36.80 -42.42
CA ALA A 2 -55.00 -35.89 -43.46
C ALA A 2 -53.69 -35.26 -42.95
N LEU A 3 -52.63 -35.39 -43.75
CA LEU A 3 -51.28 -34.93 -43.52
C LEU A 3 -51.15 -33.42 -43.73
N ILE A 4 -50.24 -32.78 -42.98
CA ILE A 4 -49.64 -31.49 -43.37
C ILE A 4 -48.11 -31.63 -43.22
N PRO A 5 -47.32 -31.34 -44.28
CA PRO A 5 -45.86 -31.47 -44.31
C PRO A 5 -45.14 -30.20 -43.77
N PRO A 6 -43.82 -30.25 -43.51
CA PRO A 6 -43.06 -29.14 -42.95
C PRO A 6 -42.53 -28.20 -44.03
N VAL A 7 -42.45 -26.90 -43.73
CA VAL A 7 -41.72 -25.92 -44.54
C VAL A 7 -40.71 -25.21 -43.65
N SER A 8 -39.43 -25.46 -43.95
CA SER A 8 -38.28 -24.67 -43.51
C SER A 8 -38.16 -23.46 -44.42
N ALA A 9 -37.89 -22.26 -43.89
CA ALA A 9 -37.12 -21.24 -44.62
C ALA A 9 -36.68 -20.03 -43.75
N VAL A 10 -35.41 -19.65 -43.97
CA VAL A 10 -34.80 -18.31 -43.99
C VAL A 10 -34.23 -17.71 -42.69
N GLU A 11 -32.92 -17.90 -42.54
CA GLU A 11 -31.99 -16.97 -41.88
C GLU A 11 -32.06 -15.57 -42.49
N VAL A 12 -32.20 -14.55 -41.66
CA VAL A 12 -31.92 -13.15 -42.02
C VAL A 12 -30.58 -12.78 -41.40
N GLN A 13 -29.55 -12.73 -42.25
CA GLN A 13 -28.32 -12.00 -41.98
C GLN A 13 -28.62 -10.50 -41.97
N GLN A 14 -28.28 -9.81 -40.89
CA GLN A 14 -27.97 -8.38 -40.91
C GLN A 14 -26.54 -8.19 -40.46
N ASN A 15 -25.68 -7.90 -41.43
CA ASN A 15 -24.38 -7.29 -41.25
C ASN A 15 -24.57 -5.88 -40.67
N ILE A 16 -24.07 -5.64 -39.47
CA ILE A 16 -23.62 -4.31 -39.06
C ILE A 16 -22.16 -4.46 -38.63
N THR A 17 -21.29 -4.08 -39.54
CA THR A 17 -19.89 -3.75 -39.29
C THR A 17 -19.85 -2.48 -38.44
N GLU A 18 -19.44 -2.62 -37.17
CA GLU A 18 -18.75 -1.55 -36.45
C GLU A 18 -17.41 -2.11 -35.98
N LYS A 19 -16.34 -1.48 -36.46
CA LYS A 19 -14.96 -1.77 -36.10
C LYS A 19 -14.77 -1.46 -34.62
N GLU A 20 -14.72 -2.50 -33.80
CA GLU A 20 -14.10 -2.42 -32.48
C GLU A 20 -12.59 -2.18 -32.69
N ASN A 21 -12.15 -0.94 -32.53
CA ASN A 21 -10.79 -0.67 -32.07
C ASN A 21 -10.74 -1.10 -30.59
N GLN A 22 -10.64 -2.41 -30.36
CA GLN A 22 -10.14 -2.94 -29.11
C GLN A 22 -8.63 -2.71 -29.12
N ASP A 23 -8.20 -1.57 -28.58
CA ASP A 23 -6.85 -1.49 -28.04
C ASP A 23 -6.75 -2.61 -27.00
N ASN A 24 -5.96 -3.61 -27.38
CA ASN A 24 -5.73 -4.83 -26.65
C ASN A 24 -4.87 -4.50 -25.41
N ILE A 25 -5.49 -3.85 -24.42
CA ILE A 25 -4.90 -3.72 -23.09
C ILE A 25 -4.95 -5.13 -22.51
N SER A 26 -3.81 -5.83 -22.56
CA SER A 26 -3.67 -7.07 -21.81
C SER A 26 -3.85 -6.72 -20.34
N VAL A 27 -5.02 -7.02 -19.77
CA VAL A 27 -5.22 -6.98 -18.33
C VAL A 27 -4.17 -7.94 -17.76
N PRO A 28 -3.21 -7.47 -16.94
CA PRO A 28 -2.24 -8.35 -16.32
C PRO A 28 -2.98 -9.45 -15.58
N ASP A 29 -2.51 -10.70 -15.67
CA ASP A 29 -2.99 -11.79 -14.83
C ASP A 29 -3.01 -11.27 -13.38
N PRO A 30 -4.12 -11.41 -12.63
CA PRO A 30 -4.19 -10.86 -11.30
C PRO A 30 -3.04 -11.44 -10.48
N TRP A 31 -2.27 -10.57 -9.84
CA TRP A 31 -1.09 -10.95 -9.05
C TRP A 31 -1.41 -11.99 -7.96
N PHE A 32 -2.70 -12.15 -7.61
CA PHE A 32 -3.21 -13.13 -6.67
C PHE A 32 -3.50 -14.54 -7.23
N GLU A 33 -3.53 -14.73 -8.56
CA GLU A 33 -3.78 -16.06 -9.16
C GLU A 33 -2.51 -16.93 -9.24
N LYS A 34 -1.32 -16.32 -9.22
CA LYS A 34 -0.02 -17.01 -9.15
C LYS A 34 0.92 -16.22 -8.25
N GLY A 35 1.33 -16.81 -7.13
CA GLY A 35 2.29 -16.20 -6.18
C GLY A 35 1.67 -15.74 -4.86
N ASP A 36 0.34 -15.74 -4.73
CA ASP A 36 -0.34 -15.34 -3.49
C ASP A 36 -0.16 -16.32 -2.33
N GLU A 37 0.09 -17.59 -2.62
CA GLU A 37 0.18 -18.64 -1.59
C GLU A 37 1.21 -18.30 -0.52
N LEU A 38 2.33 -17.68 -0.93
CA LEU A 38 3.37 -17.26 -0.01
C LEU A 38 3.01 -16.00 0.77
N ASN A 39 2.20 -15.09 0.22
CA ASN A 39 1.72 -13.90 0.94
C ASN A 39 0.72 -14.25 2.05
N ARG A 40 0.04 -15.40 1.95
CA ARG A 40 -0.89 -15.86 2.99
C ARG A 40 -0.19 -16.49 4.18
N LEU A 41 1.08 -16.85 4.03
CA LEU A 41 1.87 -17.39 5.11
C LEU A 41 2.31 -16.28 6.05
N SER A 42 2.31 -16.54 7.35
CA SER A 42 2.98 -15.72 8.36
C SER A 42 4.50 -15.68 8.13
N GLY A 43 5.18 -14.71 8.76
CA GLY A 43 6.64 -14.61 8.71
C GLY A 43 7.35 -15.91 9.15
N ASP A 44 6.85 -16.58 10.18
CA ASP A 44 7.40 -17.85 10.68
C ASP A 44 7.23 -18.99 9.69
N GLU A 45 6.06 -19.11 9.06
CA GLU A 45 5.82 -20.11 8.02
C GLU A 45 6.71 -19.88 6.80
N ARG A 46 6.92 -18.62 6.39
CA ARG A 46 7.84 -18.28 5.29
C ARG A 46 9.29 -18.63 5.64
N ARG A 47 9.72 -18.37 6.88
CA ARG A 47 11.05 -18.77 7.37
C ARG A 47 11.23 -20.28 7.40
N ALA A 48 10.26 -21.03 7.92
CA ALA A 48 10.30 -22.48 7.95
C ALA A 48 10.37 -23.08 6.52
N LEU A 49 9.65 -22.49 5.57
CA LEU A 49 9.73 -22.89 4.16
C LEU A 49 11.10 -22.57 3.55
N ALA A 50 11.72 -21.43 3.90
CA ALA A 50 13.03 -21.04 3.42
C ALA A 50 14.16 -21.99 3.85
N GLU A 51 14.02 -22.70 4.97
CA GLU A 51 14.98 -23.73 5.38
C GLU A 51 15.07 -24.88 4.37
N GLN A 52 13.98 -25.14 3.65
CA GLN A 52 13.85 -26.26 2.71
C GLN A 52 13.83 -25.80 1.25
N ASN A 53 13.64 -24.50 0.99
CA ASN A 53 13.47 -23.93 -0.35
C ASN A 53 14.43 -22.76 -0.58
N GLU A 54 15.47 -22.99 -1.40
CA GLU A 54 16.47 -21.98 -1.74
C GLU A 54 15.89 -20.73 -2.41
N THR A 55 14.84 -20.88 -3.22
CA THR A 55 14.19 -19.74 -3.88
C THR A 55 13.53 -18.84 -2.85
N VAL A 56 12.75 -19.41 -1.93
CA VAL A 56 12.09 -18.66 -0.85
C VAL A 56 13.12 -18.00 0.06
N ARG A 57 14.21 -18.71 0.40
CA ARG A 57 15.31 -18.13 1.18
C ARG A 57 15.93 -16.90 0.51
N LYS A 58 16.24 -16.97 -0.79
CA LYS A 58 16.79 -15.81 -1.52
C LYS A 58 15.82 -14.64 -1.62
N MET A 59 14.53 -14.92 -1.70
CA MET A 59 13.49 -13.87 -1.68
C MET A 59 13.49 -13.14 -0.34
N ILE A 60 13.51 -13.88 0.79
CA ILE A 60 13.62 -13.28 2.13
C ILE A 60 14.94 -12.51 2.28
N GLU A 61 16.07 -13.08 1.85
CA GLU A 61 17.38 -12.38 1.92
C GLU A 61 17.39 -11.05 1.13
N GLU A 62 16.68 -10.99 0.00
CA GLU A 62 16.52 -9.76 -0.79
C GLU A 62 15.57 -8.77 -0.11
N ASP A 63 14.51 -9.27 0.52
CA ASP A 63 13.51 -8.46 1.20
C ASP A 63 14.05 -7.76 2.45
N LEU A 64 14.95 -8.41 3.18
CA LEU A 64 15.62 -7.84 4.35
C LEU A 64 16.58 -6.68 4.00
N LYS A 65 16.86 -6.44 2.71
CA LYS A 65 17.72 -5.33 2.30
C LYS A 65 16.96 -4.02 2.34
N VAL A 66 17.52 -3.05 3.05
CA VAL A 66 17.08 -1.67 2.99
C VAL A 66 17.49 -1.06 1.66
N LYS A 67 16.55 -0.38 1.00
CA LYS A 67 16.77 0.35 -0.26
C LYS A 67 16.55 1.85 -0.02
N PRO A 68 17.24 2.73 -0.76
CA PRO A 68 16.99 4.17 -0.67
C PRO A 68 15.58 4.47 -1.17
N VAL A 69 14.89 5.36 -0.45
CA VAL A 69 13.58 5.88 -0.83
C VAL A 69 13.70 7.26 -1.48
N GLN A 70 12.62 7.64 -2.13
CA GLN A 70 12.38 9.01 -2.53
C GLN A 70 12.01 9.84 -1.30
N ILE A 71 12.48 11.08 -1.26
CA ILE A 71 12.15 12.04 -0.22
C ILE A 71 11.66 13.32 -0.89
N GLU A 72 10.55 13.82 -0.38
CA GLU A 72 9.74 14.90 -0.92
C GLU A 72 10.06 16.21 -0.21
N SER A 73 10.32 16.13 1.09
CA SER A 73 10.39 17.25 2.01
C SER A 73 11.65 17.20 2.90
N LEU A 74 11.99 18.35 3.49
CA LEU A 74 13.05 18.40 4.52
C LEU A 74 12.60 17.71 5.81
N LYS A 75 11.30 17.67 6.10
CA LYS A 75 10.78 17.08 7.33
C LYS A 75 11.02 15.57 7.34
N ASP A 76 10.90 14.90 6.20
CA ASP A 76 11.14 13.46 6.08
C ASP A 76 12.60 13.15 6.46
N LEU A 77 13.53 13.97 5.94
CA LEU A 77 14.95 13.84 6.25
C LEU A 77 15.25 14.07 7.74
N GLU A 78 14.57 15.02 8.37
CA GLU A 78 14.69 15.31 9.81
C GLU A 78 14.13 14.18 10.69
N ASN A 79 13.18 13.40 10.17
CA ASN A 79 12.46 12.35 10.90
C ASN A 79 12.90 10.92 10.53
N LEU A 80 14.02 10.77 9.81
CA LEU A 80 14.61 9.45 9.57
C LEU A 80 14.83 8.68 10.88
N PRO A 81 14.61 7.35 10.89
CA PRO A 81 14.95 6.48 12.02
C PRO A 81 16.37 6.72 12.54
N THR A 82 16.56 6.66 13.86
CA THR A 82 17.87 6.90 14.48
C THR A 82 18.95 5.93 14.00
N ASN A 83 18.56 4.72 13.62
CA ASN A 83 19.42 3.67 13.10
C ASN A 83 19.34 3.50 11.58
N TYR A 84 18.84 4.51 10.86
CA TYR A 84 18.78 4.49 9.40
C TYR A 84 20.20 4.31 8.81
N PRO A 85 20.44 3.37 7.88
CA PRO A 85 21.78 3.10 7.38
C PRO A 85 22.45 4.33 6.76
N GLU A 86 23.65 4.68 7.23
CA GLU A 86 24.32 5.94 6.86
C GLU A 86 24.70 6.04 5.37
N ASP A 87 25.05 4.93 4.75
CA ASP A 87 25.32 4.86 3.31
C ASP A 87 24.06 5.14 2.48
N ILE A 88 22.92 4.59 2.91
CA ILE A 88 21.62 4.83 2.28
C ILE A 88 21.15 6.26 2.55
N LYS A 89 21.32 6.77 3.77
CA LYS A 89 21.02 8.17 4.14
C LYS A 89 21.74 9.15 3.22
N LYS A 90 23.02 8.92 2.97
CA LYS A 90 23.82 9.75 2.05
C LYS A 90 23.25 9.73 0.64
N ALA A 91 22.88 8.56 0.13
CA ALA A 91 22.26 8.42 -1.20
C ALA A 91 20.91 9.16 -1.29
N VAL A 92 20.08 9.07 -0.24
CA VAL A 92 18.80 9.79 -0.13
C VAL A 92 19.02 11.31 -0.14
N ILE A 93 19.95 11.83 0.66
CA ILE A 93 20.29 13.27 0.70
C ILE A 93 20.80 13.77 -0.66
N GLU A 94 21.66 12.99 -1.31
CA GLU A 94 22.21 13.32 -2.64
C GLU A 94 21.09 13.39 -3.69
N ASN A 95 20.15 12.43 -3.67
CA ASN A 95 18.98 12.43 -4.54
C ASN A 95 18.06 13.63 -4.29
N PHE A 96 17.74 13.92 -3.03
CA PHE A 96 16.91 15.07 -2.63
C PHE A 96 17.54 16.40 -3.09
N THR A 97 18.84 16.58 -2.86
CA THR A 97 19.57 17.79 -3.27
C THR A 97 19.57 17.97 -4.79
N SER A 98 19.81 16.88 -5.53
CA SER A 98 19.85 16.90 -7.00
C SER A 98 18.49 17.27 -7.63
N ARG A 99 17.40 16.79 -7.04
CA ARG A 99 16.03 17.12 -7.47
C ARG A 99 15.68 18.57 -7.19
N ASN A 100 16.00 19.08 -6.01
CA ASN A 100 15.73 20.48 -5.64
C ASN A 100 16.49 21.47 -6.55
N ILE A 101 17.76 21.18 -6.88
CA ILE A 101 18.52 21.97 -7.85
C ILE A 101 17.82 21.98 -9.22
N SER A 102 17.26 20.84 -9.64
CA SER A 102 16.56 20.71 -10.92
C SER A 102 15.21 21.45 -10.92
N GLN A 103 14.45 21.38 -9.81
CA GLN A 103 13.13 22.04 -9.67
C GLN A 103 13.21 23.55 -9.45
N GLN A 104 14.33 24.09 -8.97
CA GLN A 104 14.55 25.53 -8.86
C GLN A 104 14.47 26.25 -10.23
N THR A 105 14.44 25.50 -11.34
CA THR A 105 14.27 26.00 -12.71
C THR A 105 12.84 25.93 -13.25
N SER A 106 11.88 25.34 -12.51
CA SER A 106 10.48 25.21 -12.94
C SER A 106 9.52 25.98 -12.00
N THR A 107 8.73 26.87 -12.58
CA THR A 107 7.70 27.64 -11.85
C THR A 107 6.42 26.82 -11.71
N LYS A 108 6.38 25.84 -10.80
CA LYS A 108 5.11 25.21 -10.39
C LYS A 108 4.43 26.13 -9.38
N ALA A 109 3.13 26.40 -9.57
CA ALA A 109 2.34 27.20 -8.63
C ALA A 109 2.32 26.50 -7.25
N THR A 110 2.62 27.25 -6.19
CA THR A 110 2.66 26.74 -4.82
C THR A 110 1.25 26.53 -4.27
N THR A 111 0.71 25.33 -4.45
CA THR A 111 -0.30 24.79 -3.53
C THR A 111 0.36 24.51 -2.20
N THR A 112 -0.31 24.83 -1.08
CA THR A 112 0.18 24.49 0.25
C THR A 112 0.17 22.96 0.39
N THR A 113 1.33 22.40 0.72
CA THR A 113 1.48 20.99 1.11
C THR A 113 0.78 20.75 2.44
N ASN A 114 -0.10 19.74 2.51
CA ASN A 114 -0.64 19.26 3.78
C ASN A 114 0.32 18.21 4.35
N THR A 115 0.79 18.39 5.58
CA THR A 115 1.67 17.40 6.25
C THR A 115 0.84 16.58 7.23
N VAL A 116 0.86 15.26 7.07
CA VAL A 116 0.22 14.29 7.97
C VAL A 116 1.30 13.59 8.78
N ASN A 117 1.27 13.74 10.11
CA ASN A 117 2.25 13.12 10.98
C ASN A 117 1.84 11.66 11.27
N VAL A 118 2.65 10.71 10.84
CA VAL A 118 2.36 9.27 10.93
C VAL A 118 3.02 8.67 12.18
N TRP A 119 2.24 7.89 12.91
CA TRP A 119 2.69 7.02 13.98
C TRP A 119 2.75 5.58 13.48
N ILE A 120 3.97 5.08 13.33
CA ILE A 120 4.22 3.68 13.02
C ILE A 120 4.21 2.82 14.29
N VAL A 121 3.44 1.73 14.25
CA VAL A 121 3.40 0.71 15.30
C VAL A 121 3.69 -0.64 14.67
N ALA A 122 4.61 -1.42 15.25
CA ALA A 122 4.95 -2.74 14.74
C ALA A 122 4.83 -3.80 15.83
N ASP A 123 4.23 -4.94 15.47
CA ASP A 123 4.16 -6.14 16.32
C ASP A 123 5.52 -6.87 16.40
N GLU A 124 5.54 -7.92 17.21
CA GLU A 124 6.65 -8.82 17.46
C GLU A 124 7.06 -9.63 16.23
N GLU A 125 6.13 -10.08 15.39
CA GLU A 125 6.40 -10.81 14.14
C GLU A 125 7.15 -9.92 13.15
N TYR A 126 6.65 -8.71 12.90
CA TYR A 126 7.26 -7.75 11.98
C TYR A 126 8.66 -7.36 12.48
N ARG A 127 8.79 -7.09 13.78
CA ARG A 127 10.08 -6.78 14.40
C ARG A 127 11.04 -7.97 14.38
N SER A 128 10.54 -9.20 14.52
CA SER A 128 11.33 -10.42 14.42
C SER A 128 11.85 -10.61 12.98
N THR A 129 11.01 -10.36 11.98
CA THR A 129 11.37 -10.45 10.56
C THR A 129 12.50 -9.48 10.21
N PHE A 130 12.38 -8.20 10.55
CA PHE A 130 13.35 -7.18 10.12
C PHE A 130 14.46 -6.89 11.14
N GLY A 131 14.37 -7.46 12.34
CA GLY A 131 15.32 -7.22 13.43
C GLY A 131 15.49 -5.73 13.70
N ASN A 132 16.73 -5.27 13.87
CA ASN A 132 17.01 -3.85 14.13
C ASN A 132 16.50 -2.92 13.01
N ASN A 133 16.29 -3.41 11.78
CA ASN A 133 15.90 -2.56 10.65
C ASN A 133 14.39 -2.33 10.53
N TRP A 134 13.56 -2.86 11.45
CA TRP A 134 12.10 -2.77 11.32
C TRP A 134 11.59 -1.32 11.17
N GLN A 135 12.16 -0.36 11.91
CA GLN A 135 11.78 1.06 11.81
C GLN A 135 12.09 1.63 10.43
N THR A 136 13.26 1.26 9.90
CA THR A 136 13.71 1.67 8.56
C THR A 136 12.83 1.08 7.48
N GLN A 137 12.43 -0.18 7.60
CA GLN A 137 11.55 -0.82 6.62
C GLN A 137 10.14 -0.23 6.67
N ALA A 138 9.57 -0.07 7.86
CA ALA A 138 8.27 0.55 8.01
C ALA A 138 8.26 2.02 7.56
N TYR A 139 9.32 2.78 7.87
CA TYR A 139 9.53 4.14 7.36
C TYR A 139 9.51 4.13 5.82
N ASN A 140 10.37 3.32 5.21
CA ASN A 140 10.44 3.22 3.75
C ASN A 140 9.10 2.82 3.11
N THR A 141 8.29 2.00 3.78
CA THR A 141 6.95 1.67 3.30
C THR A 141 6.05 2.91 3.26
N ILE A 142 6.05 3.74 4.32
CA ILE A 142 5.28 4.98 4.36
C ILE A 142 5.76 5.98 3.29
N GLU A 143 7.06 6.23 3.20
CA GLU A 143 7.65 7.16 2.20
C GLU A 143 7.50 6.67 0.75
N ASN A 144 7.31 5.37 0.54
CA ASN A 144 6.99 4.86 -0.79
C ASN A 144 5.51 5.05 -1.10
N ALA A 145 4.64 4.82 -0.12
CA ALA A 145 3.19 4.93 -0.25
C ALA A 145 2.72 6.37 -0.44
N ASP A 146 3.40 7.33 0.17
CA ASP A 146 3.02 8.74 0.14
C ASP A 146 3.48 9.47 -1.14
N ASN A 147 4.43 8.92 -1.91
CA ASN A 147 4.88 9.49 -3.19
C ASN A 147 3.70 9.95 -4.07
N ALA A 148 2.69 9.09 -4.25
CA ALA A 148 1.52 9.41 -5.04
C ALA A 148 0.67 10.50 -4.38
N PHE A 149 0.48 10.44 -3.06
CA PHE A 149 -0.22 11.47 -2.28
C PHE A 149 0.45 12.83 -2.42
N TYR A 150 1.78 12.86 -2.39
CA TYR A 150 2.55 14.10 -2.51
C TYR A 150 2.49 14.64 -3.95
N ASN A 151 2.77 13.81 -4.94
CA ASN A 151 2.87 14.23 -6.33
C ASN A 151 1.54 14.73 -6.89
N ASP A 152 0.45 14.05 -6.54
CA ASP A 152 -0.87 14.29 -7.13
C ASP A 152 -1.73 15.21 -6.26
N HIS A 153 -1.57 15.15 -4.93
CA HIS A 153 -2.45 15.86 -3.98
C HIS A 153 -1.74 16.87 -3.06
N ASN A 154 -0.40 16.96 -3.14
CA ASN A 154 0.46 17.71 -2.20
C ASN A 154 0.13 17.36 -0.74
N ILE A 155 -0.03 16.07 -0.46
CA ILE A 155 -0.18 15.50 0.88
C ILE A 155 1.12 14.75 1.20
N ASP A 156 1.74 15.07 2.31
CA ASP A 156 3.10 14.67 2.69
C ASP A 156 3.04 13.87 4.00
N PHE A 157 3.42 12.59 3.98
CA PHE A 157 3.35 11.75 5.18
C PHE A 157 4.69 11.77 5.89
N VAL A 158 4.75 12.46 7.03
CA VAL A 158 5.98 12.56 7.82
C VAL A 158 5.89 11.61 9.00
N VAL A 159 6.76 10.61 9.08
CA VAL A 159 6.78 9.70 10.23
C VAL A 159 7.26 10.41 11.49
N GLY A 160 6.35 10.74 12.41
CA GLY A 160 6.67 11.49 13.62
C GLY A 160 6.96 10.60 14.84
N LYS A 161 6.54 9.34 14.82
CA LYS A 161 6.63 8.47 16.00
C LYS A 161 6.67 6.98 15.66
N TYR A 162 7.39 6.23 16.50
CA TYR A 162 7.41 4.77 16.49
C TYR A 162 6.95 4.21 17.83
N SER A 163 6.25 3.08 17.81
CA SER A 163 6.01 2.26 19.00
C SER A 163 6.00 0.78 18.66
N ILE A 164 6.11 -0.04 19.69
CA ILE A 164 5.96 -1.48 19.58
C ILE A 164 4.61 -1.87 20.15
N TRP A 165 4.08 -2.97 19.64
CA TRP A 165 2.89 -3.64 20.13
C TRP A 165 3.22 -5.13 20.27
N ASP A 166 2.52 -5.81 21.17
CA ASP A 166 2.57 -7.25 21.39
C ASP A 166 1.20 -7.79 20.97
N SER A 167 1.12 -8.43 19.79
CA SER A 167 -0.16 -8.75 19.16
C SER A 167 -0.78 -10.04 19.74
N ASN A 168 -2.10 -10.17 19.61
CA ASN A 168 -2.77 -11.38 20.07
C ASN A 168 -2.63 -12.53 19.06
N ASP A 169 -1.67 -13.43 19.31
CA ASP A 169 -1.41 -14.68 18.57
C ASP A 169 -2.63 -15.60 18.34
N ASN A 170 -3.74 -15.40 19.05
CA ASN A 170 -4.91 -16.29 18.99
C ASN A 170 -5.99 -15.81 18.00
N THR A 171 -5.74 -14.75 17.25
CA THR A 171 -6.69 -14.23 16.26
C THR A 171 -5.97 -13.75 15.01
N ASP A 172 -6.57 -13.96 13.84
CA ASP A 172 -6.16 -13.35 12.57
C ASP A 172 -7.10 -12.19 12.18
N ASP A 173 -8.17 -11.93 12.95
CA ASP A 173 -9.12 -10.86 12.68
C ASP A 173 -8.45 -9.48 12.76
N VAL A 174 -8.25 -8.90 11.58
CA VAL A 174 -7.56 -7.62 11.37
C VAL A 174 -8.24 -6.45 12.10
N VAL A 175 -9.57 -6.51 12.31
CA VAL A 175 -10.32 -5.47 13.01
C VAL A 175 -10.08 -5.56 14.52
N LEU A 176 -10.02 -6.77 15.08
CA LEU A 176 -9.69 -6.97 16.49
C LEU A 176 -8.25 -6.53 16.78
N LEU A 177 -7.32 -6.89 15.90
CA LEU A 177 -5.90 -6.55 16.01
C LEU A 177 -5.64 -5.04 15.89
N LEU A 178 -6.28 -4.33 14.94
CA LEU A 178 -6.18 -2.87 14.88
C LEU A 178 -6.73 -2.20 16.15
N ASN A 179 -7.85 -2.70 16.69
CA ASN A 179 -8.44 -2.16 17.92
C ASN A 179 -7.55 -2.38 19.14
N GLU A 180 -6.90 -3.54 19.22
CA GLU A 180 -5.91 -3.85 20.24
C GLU A 180 -4.71 -2.89 20.15
N ALA A 181 -4.07 -2.78 18.97
CA ALA A 181 -2.97 -1.86 18.74
C ALA A 181 -3.33 -0.42 19.11
N LYS A 182 -4.52 0.07 18.71
CA LYS A 182 -5.02 1.41 19.07
C LYS A 182 -5.21 1.60 20.57
N SER A 183 -5.65 0.57 21.28
CA SER A 183 -5.87 0.59 22.72
C SER A 183 -4.54 0.64 23.47
N GLU A 184 -3.61 -0.26 23.15
CA GLU A 184 -2.36 -0.42 23.88
C GLU A 184 -1.35 0.70 23.62
N THR A 185 -1.33 1.23 22.41
CA THR A 185 -0.51 2.40 22.08
C THR A 185 -1.05 3.67 22.72
N GLY A 186 -2.34 3.69 23.07
CA GLY A 186 -3.04 4.87 23.57
C GLY A 186 -3.54 5.80 22.46
N TRP A 187 -3.57 5.34 21.19
CA TRP A 187 -4.19 6.07 20.08
C TRP A 187 -5.60 6.54 20.47
N ASN A 188 -6.45 5.63 20.95
CA ASN A 188 -7.84 5.92 21.35
C ASN A 188 -7.99 7.04 22.40
N SER A 189 -6.91 7.41 23.10
CA SER A 189 -6.97 8.43 24.15
C SER A 189 -6.73 9.85 23.62
N ASN A 190 -5.69 10.09 22.83
CA ASN A 190 -5.36 11.46 22.39
C ASN A 190 -4.46 11.56 21.14
N HIS A 191 -4.27 10.48 20.36
CA HIS A 191 -3.38 10.38 19.18
C HIS A 191 -1.91 10.80 19.39
N GLN A 192 -1.55 11.37 20.54
CA GLN A 192 -0.23 11.87 20.92
C GLN A 192 0.39 12.85 19.91
N GLY A 193 -0.45 13.70 19.32
CA GLY A 193 -0.04 14.72 18.35
C GLY A 193 0.28 14.19 16.96
N MET A 194 -0.11 12.94 16.68
CA MET A 194 -0.02 12.30 15.37
C MET A 194 -1.39 12.34 14.69
N ASP A 195 -1.40 12.30 13.37
CA ASP A 195 -2.60 12.43 12.54
C ASP A 195 -3.05 11.07 12.00
N MET A 196 -2.10 10.14 11.83
CA MET A 196 -2.35 8.80 11.29
C MET A 196 -1.63 7.73 12.12
N LEU A 197 -2.29 6.60 12.38
CA LEU A 197 -1.74 5.38 12.96
C LEU A 197 -1.59 4.32 11.87
N ALA A 198 -0.35 3.91 11.63
CA ALA A 198 0.02 2.88 10.68
C ALA A 198 0.54 1.66 11.45
N VAL A 199 -0.24 0.57 11.48
CA VAL A 199 0.11 -0.66 12.19
C VAL A 199 0.68 -1.69 11.22
N PHE A 200 1.84 -2.24 11.55
CA PHE A 200 2.58 -3.20 10.75
C PHE A 200 2.64 -4.53 11.48
N SER A 201 2.27 -5.59 10.77
CA SER A 201 2.28 -6.95 11.28
C SER A 201 2.93 -7.90 10.28
N ASP A 202 3.61 -8.95 10.75
CA ASP A 202 3.96 -10.11 9.91
C ASP A 202 3.31 -11.41 10.41
N GLN A 203 2.29 -11.27 11.27
CA GLN A 203 1.40 -12.35 11.64
C GLN A 203 0.44 -12.64 10.47
N GLY A 204 -0.11 -13.85 10.41
CA GLY A 204 -1.14 -14.16 9.42
C GLY A 204 -2.43 -13.39 9.74
N LEU A 205 -2.88 -12.52 8.83
CA LEU A 205 -4.12 -11.76 8.99
C LEU A 205 -5.23 -12.31 8.10
N SER A 206 -6.48 -12.12 8.51
CA SER A 206 -7.67 -12.52 7.74
C SER A 206 -7.75 -11.79 6.40
N ASN A 207 -7.20 -10.56 6.35
CA ASN A 207 -7.05 -9.72 5.18
C ASN A 207 -5.64 -9.11 5.17
N ARG A 208 -5.13 -8.68 4.01
CA ARG A 208 -3.80 -8.05 3.89
C ARG A 208 -3.69 -6.69 4.58
N GLY A 209 -4.81 -6.05 4.82
CA GLY A 209 -4.91 -4.79 5.53
C GLY A 209 -6.35 -4.46 5.88
N TYR A 210 -6.50 -3.42 6.68
CA TYR A 210 -7.77 -2.84 7.04
C TYR A 210 -7.57 -1.41 7.51
N SER A 211 -8.48 -0.54 7.13
CA SER A 211 -8.53 0.83 7.60
C SER A 211 -9.91 1.20 8.13
N GLU A 212 -9.91 1.98 9.21
CA GLU A 212 -11.09 2.68 9.67
C GLU A 212 -11.26 4.00 8.90
N TYR A 213 -12.32 4.08 8.10
CA TYR A 213 -12.66 5.26 7.29
C TYR A 213 -12.63 6.56 8.09
N LEU A 214 -11.92 7.57 7.55
CA LEU A 214 -11.85 8.94 8.09
C LEU A 214 -11.28 9.06 9.51
N THR A 215 -10.61 8.03 10.04
CA THR A 215 -10.03 8.06 11.39
C THR A 215 -8.52 8.26 11.40
N GLY A 216 -7.86 7.95 10.28
CA GLY A 216 -6.41 7.91 10.19
C GLY A 216 -5.80 6.64 10.79
N ALA A 217 -6.58 5.61 11.15
CA ALA A 217 -6.02 4.36 11.69
C ALA A 217 -6.16 3.19 10.70
N TRP A 218 -5.06 2.49 10.46
CA TRP A 218 -5.04 1.30 9.63
C TRP A 218 -3.95 0.30 10.06
N ILE A 219 -4.12 -0.94 9.62
CA ILE A 219 -3.19 -2.04 9.82
C ILE A 219 -2.92 -2.74 8.49
N MET A 220 -1.71 -3.26 8.34
CA MET A 220 -1.34 -4.11 7.21
C MET A 220 -0.53 -5.33 7.65
N GLN A 221 -0.68 -6.40 6.88
CA GLN A 221 0.25 -7.51 6.87
C GLN A 221 1.43 -7.19 5.95
N HIS A 222 2.64 -7.52 6.38
CA HIS A 222 3.81 -7.56 5.53
C HIS A 222 3.61 -8.62 4.44
N GLN A 223 3.83 -8.21 3.20
CA GLN A 223 3.76 -9.08 2.04
C GLN A 223 5.06 -9.88 1.90
N ILE A 224 5.14 -10.80 0.96
CA ILE A 224 6.39 -11.55 0.71
C ILE A 224 7.60 -10.66 0.39
N THR A 225 7.35 -9.43 -0.08
CA THR A 225 8.38 -8.41 -0.23
C THR A 225 7.85 -7.04 0.19
N SER A 226 8.68 -6.26 0.88
CA SER A 226 8.59 -4.83 1.15
C SER A 226 8.33 -3.98 -0.10
N GLY A 227 8.71 -4.48 -1.29
CA GLY A 227 8.34 -3.85 -2.57
C GLY A 227 6.84 -3.85 -2.88
N TRP A 228 6.04 -4.64 -2.16
CA TRP A 228 4.58 -4.67 -2.24
C TRP A 228 3.92 -4.01 -1.03
N ASP A 229 4.62 -3.90 0.11
CA ASP A 229 4.09 -3.32 1.33
C ASP A 229 3.55 -1.90 1.11
N TRP A 230 4.26 -1.07 0.36
CA TRP A 230 3.86 0.32 0.12
C TRP A 230 2.57 0.44 -0.70
N HIS A 231 2.26 -0.53 -1.57
CA HIS A 231 0.99 -0.53 -2.28
C HIS A 231 -0.18 -0.80 -1.31
N VAL A 232 0.00 -1.72 -0.36
CA VAL A 232 -0.99 -1.96 0.70
C VAL A 232 -1.11 -0.73 1.57
N ALA A 233 0.00 -0.14 2.02
CA ALA A 233 -0.03 1.08 2.82
C ALA A 233 -0.72 2.25 2.08
N GLN A 234 -0.47 2.44 0.79
CA GLN A 234 -1.14 3.48 -0.01
C GLN A 234 -2.66 3.19 -0.11
N HIS A 235 -3.04 1.93 -0.34
CA HIS A 235 -4.43 1.50 -0.37
C HIS A 235 -5.15 1.78 0.97
N GLU A 236 -4.57 1.33 2.08
CA GLU A 236 -5.16 1.52 3.41
C GLU A 236 -5.17 2.99 3.85
N ALA A 237 -4.12 3.74 3.54
CA ALA A 237 -4.10 5.18 3.79
C ALA A 237 -5.17 5.93 2.98
N SER A 238 -5.51 5.46 1.77
CA SER A 238 -6.57 6.06 0.95
C SER A 238 -7.95 5.97 1.60
N HIS A 239 -8.25 4.90 2.35
CA HIS A 239 -9.48 4.79 3.14
C HIS A 239 -9.59 5.87 4.23
N SER A 240 -8.46 6.36 4.75
CA SER A 240 -8.44 7.49 5.69
C SER A 240 -8.94 8.79 5.06
N TYR A 241 -9.00 8.86 3.72
CA TYR A 241 -9.57 9.96 2.93
C TYR A 241 -10.95 9.64 2.33
N ASP A 242 -11.63 8.57 2.79
CA ASP A 242 -12.96 8.10 2.34
C ASP A 242 -12.99 7.37 0.99
N CYS A 243 -11.83 7.04 0.42
CA CYS A 243 -11.81 6.18 -0.77
C CYS A 243 -12.37 4.81 -0.41
N ARG A 244 -13.31 4.28 -1.20
CA ARG A 244 -13.83 2.92 -1.02
C ARG A 244 -13.19 1.96 -1.99
N ASP A 245 -13.13 0.70 -1.58
CA ASP A 245 -12.75 -0.39 -2.47
C ASP A 245 -13.64 -0.42 -3.71
N HIS A 246 -12.99 -0.70 -4.84
CA HIS A 246 -13.68 -1.10 -6.06
C HIS A 246 -13.93 -2.62 -6.11
N GLY A 247 -13.44 -3.35 -5.11
CA GLY A 247 -13.45 -4.81 -5.08
C GLY A 247 -12.42 -5.40 -6.05
N TYR A 248 -12.67 -6.63 -6.50
CA TYR A 248 -11.73 -7.35 -7.37
C TYR A 248 -11.65 -6.79 -8.80
N ALA A 249 -12.75 -6.27 -9.34
CA ALA A 249 -12.80 -5.74 -10.70
C ALA A 249 -13.24 -4.28 -10.67
N GLY A 250 -12.57 -3.44 -11.45
CA GLY A 250 -12.79 -2.00 -11.43
C GLY A 250 -11.86 -1.26 -12.40
N PRO A 251 -11.79 0.07 -12.33
CA PRO A 251 -10.78 0.84 -13.06
C PRO A 251 -9.37 0.49 -12.58
N THR A 252 -8.35 0.74 -13.41
CA THR A 252 -6.95 0.74 -12.97
C THR A 252 -6.79 1.79 -11.87
N CYS A 253 -6.70 1.33 -10.64
CA CYS A 253 -6.76 2.14 -9.43
C CYS A 253 -6.13 1.34 -8.29
N ILE A 254 -5.38 1.99 -7.41
CA ILE A 254 -4.84 1.37 -6.19
C ILE A 254 -5.97 0.78 -5.30
N MET A 255 -7.19 1.34 -5.38
CA MET A 255 -8.39 0.85 -4.68
C MET A 255 -9.06 -0.37 -5.35
N THR A 256 -8.52 -0.89 -6.45
CA THR A 256 -9.00 -2.11 -7.11
C THR A 256 -8.05 -3.26 -6.85
N TYR A 257 -8.50 -4.35 -6.23
CA TYR A 257 -7.61 -5.42 -5.76
C TYR A 257 -6.76 -6.07 -6.86
N THR A 258 -7.27 -6.15 -8.10
CA THR A 258 -6.52 -6.68 -9.24
C THR A 258 -5.32 -5.80 -9.61
N PHE A 259 -5.42 -4.49 -9.43
CA PHE A 259 -4.38 -3.55 -9.83
C PHE A 259 -3.50 -3.07 -8.68
N MET A 260 -3.95 -3.25 -7.44
CA MET A 260 -3.31 -2.75 -6.21
C MET A 260 -1.80 -2.96 -6.18
N MET A 261 -1.28 -4.13 -6.54
CA MET A 261 0.17 -4.42 -6.49
C MET A 261 0.96 -3.99 -7.73
N SER A 262 0.34 -3.27 -8.67
CA SER A 262 0.90 -2.93 -9.97
C SER A 262 0.68 -1.48 -10.39
N THR A 263 -0.03 -0.69 -9.59
CA THR A 263 -0.29 0.71 -9.85
C THR A 263 -0.21 1.51 -8.57
N ASP A 264 0.29 2.73 -8.69
CA ASP A 264 0.28 3.81 -7.69
C ASP A 264 -0.83 4.85 -7.95
N ASN A 265 -1.64 4.68 -9.00
CA ASN A 265 -2.61 5.69 -9.42
C ASN A 265 -3.97 5.47 -8.77
N TRP A 266 -4.66 6.55 -8.45
CA TRP A 266 -6.09 6.54 -8.20
C TRP A 266 -6.87 6.69 -9.52
N CYS A 267 -8.10 6.16 -9.55
CA CYS A 267 -9.04 6.57 -10.60
C CYS A 267 -9.56 7.97 -10.31
N SER A 268 -10.12 8.64 -11.33
CA SER A 268 -10.61 10.02 -11.20
C SER A 268 -11.61 10.25 -10.06
N ASN A 269 -12.41 9.24 -9.70
CA ASN A 269 -13.31 9.33 -8.55
C ASN A 269 -12.56 9.31 -7.21
N CYS A 270 -11.55 8.45 -7.06
CA CYS A 270 -10.72 8.41 -5.86
C CYS A 270 -9.86 9.67 -5.73
N ASP A 271 -9.28 10.18 -6.83
CA ASP A 271 -8.60 11.48 -6.84
C ASP A 271 -9.49 12.59 -6.30
N GLN A 272 -10.72 12.67 -6.79
CA GLN A 272 -11.67 13.70 -6.36
C GLN A 272 -12.05 13.56 -4.88
N ILE A 273 -12.17 12.33 -4.38
CA ILE A 273 -12.44 12.04 -2.97
C ILE A 273 -11.27 12.50 -2.09
N ILE A 274 -10.04 12.15 -2.46
CA ILE A 274 -8.83 12.57 -1.74
C ILE A 274 -8.72 14.09 -1.73
N GLU A 275 -8.90 14.75 -2.87
CA GLU A 275 -8.89 16.22 -2.95
C GLU A 275 -9.97 16.87 -2.08
N THR A 276 -11.16 16.27 -2.01
CA THR A 276 -12.26 16.75 -1.17
C THR A 276 -11.92 16.64 0.32
N ASN A 277 -11.21 15.58 0.72
CA ASN A 277 -10.82 15.29 2.10
C ASN A 277 -9.37 15.65 2.43
N ARG A 278 -8.66 16.37 1.54
CA ARG A 278 -7.19 16.55 1.62
C ARG A 278 -6.68 17.19 2.91
N ASN A 279 -7.52 17.94 3.62
CA ASN A 279 -7.19 18.63 4.87
C ASN A 279 -7.97 18.07 6.07
N ILE A 280 -8.39 16.79 6.02
CA ILE A 280 -9.08 16.17 7.14
C ILE A 280 -8.15 15.95 8.35
N PHE A 281 -6.85 15.84 8.07
CA PHE A 281 -5.74 15.77 8.99
C PHE A 281 -4.98 17.10 8.96
#